data_AF-A0A7R9JVH3-F1
#
_entry.id   AF-A0A7R9JVH3-F1
#
_cell.length_a   1.000
_cell.length_b   1.000
_cell.length_c   1.000
_cell.angle_alpha   90.00
_cell.angle_beta   90.00
_cell.angle_gamma   90.00
#
_symmetry.space_group_name_H-M   'P 1'
#
loop_
_entity.id
_entity.type
_entity.pdbx_description
1 polymer ?
#
loop_
_entity_poly.entity_id
_entity_poly.type
_entity_poly.pdbx_seq_one_letter_code
_entity_poly.pdbx_strand_id
1 'polypeptide(L)' 'MPPKRKANVRAGQRLSGPLGGERVVWEYHYVTLTRVPGYGFGIAVSGGRDNPHFTNGDPAIAISDVLKAGPAEGKLQ' A
#
# COMPACT_ATOMS: atom_id res chain seq x y z
N MET A 1 18.90 -25.30 11.56
CA MET A 1 17.66 -25.13 10.76
C MET A 1 16.55 -24.66 11.70
N PRO A 2 15.90 -23.49 11.50
CA PRO A 2 14.74 -23.12 12.29
C PRO A 2 13.46 -23.74 11.71
N PRO A 3 12.44 -24.03 12.53
CA PRO A 3 11.24 -24.75 12.09
C PRO A 3 10.28 -23.84 11.31
N LYS A 4 9.63 -24.39 10.28
CA LYS A 4 8.63 -23.71 9.46
C LYS A 4 7.33 -23.54 10.26
N ARG A 5 7.01 -22.32 10.70
CA ARG A 5 5.69 -21.98 11.28
C ARG A 5 4.66 -21.93 10.15
N LYS A 6 3.67 -22.82 10.18
CA LYS A 6 2.48 -22.73 9.30
C LYS A 6 1.56 -21.65 9.87
N ALA A 7 1.44 -20.52 9.19
CA ALA A 7 0.47 -19.48 9.52
C ALA A 7 -0.85 -19.79 8.82
N ASN A 8 -1.87 -20.19 9.59
CA ASN A 8 -3.25 -20.18 9.15
C ASN A 8 -3.76 -18.74 9.24
N VAL A 9 -3.84 -18.04 8.10
CA VAL A 9 -4.40 -16.69 8.04
C VAL A 9 -5.91 -16.81 7.84
N ARG A 10 -6.67 -16.56 8.91
CA ARG A 10 -8.12 -16.28 8.80
C ARG A 10 -8.27 -14.84 8.30
N ALA A 11 -9.13 -14.65 7.30
CA ALA A 11 -9.47 -13.34 6.76
C ALA A 11 -9.94 -12.39 7.88
N GLY A 12 -9.36 -11.18 7.92
CA GLY A 12 -9.84 -10.06 8.76
C GLY A 12 -8.90 -9.53 9.86
N GLN A 13 -7.60 -9.81 9.86
CA GLN A 13 -6.70 -9.22 10.88
C GLN A 13 -6.21 -7.81 10.49
N ARG A 14 -6.71 -6.80 11.20
CA ARG A 14 -6.08 -5.46 11.34
C ARG A 14 -4.63 -5.63 11.79
N LEU A 15 -3.67 -5.25 10.95
CA LEU A 15 -2.26 -5.28 11.32
C LEU A 15 -1.91 -4.02 12.11
N SER A 16 -1.80 -4.14 13.43
CA SER A 16 -1.08 -3.18 14.27
C SER A 16 0.38 -3.63 14.37
N GLY A 17 1.28 -2.96 13.65
CA GLY A 17 2.73 -3.12 13.80
C GLY A 17 3.32 -1.99 14.64
N PRO A 18 4.37 -2.22 15.45
CA PRO A 18 4.97 -1.16 16.24
C PRO A 18 5.90 -0.34 15.34
N LEU A 19 5.41 0.80 14.85
CA LEU A 19 6.24 1.91 14.44
C LEU A 19 6.23 2.89 15.61
N GLY A 20 7.40 3.30 16.08
CA GLY A 20 7.57 4.05 17.33
C GLY A 20 6.61 5.23 17.47
N GLY A 21 5.95 5.30 18.64
CA GLY A 21 5.30 6.51 19.14
C GLY A 21 3.78 6.60 18.97
N GLU A 22 3.18 5.98 17.96
CA GLU A 22 1.74 6.12 17.70
C GLU A 22 1.16 4.81 17.15
N ARG A 23 0.03 4.33 17.69
CA ARG A 23 -0.63 3.12 17.17
C ARG A 23 -1.24 3.44 15.81
N VAL A 24 -0.46 3.25 14.75
CA VAL A 24 -0.99 3.28 13.38
C VAL A 24 -1.79 2.00 13.13
N VAL A 25 -3.06 2.15 12.78
CA VAL A 25 -3.94 1.05 12.39
C VAL A 25 -4.16 1.14 10.89
N TRP A 26 -3.82 0.08 10.18
CA TRP A 26 -4.04 -0.02 8.74
C TRP A 26 -5.38 -0.70 8.44
N GLU A 27 -6.06 -0.22 7.39
CA GLU A 27 -7.23 -0.85 6.80
C GLU A 27 -6.88 -1.38 5.40
N TYR A 28 -7.44 -2.53 5.05
CA TYR A 28 -7.22 -3.16 3.76
C TYR A 28 -8.40 -2.89 2.83
N HIS A 29 -8.12 -2.27 1.68
CA HIS A 29 -9.09 -2.04 0.62
C HIS A 29 -8.70 -2.81 -0.64
N TYR A 30 -9.71 -3.42 -1.29
CA TYR A 30 -9.57 -4.04 -2.60
C TYR A 30 -10.26 -3.17 -3.63
N VAL A 31 -9.48 -2.61 -4.55
CA VAL A 31 -9.97 -1.67 -5.55
C VAL A 31 -9.61 -2.20 -6.94
N THR A 32 -10.57 -2.18 -7.85
CA THR A 32 -10.34 -2.48 -9.27
C THR A 32 -10.34 -1.18 -10.06
N LEU A 33 -9.23 -0.92 -10.77
CA LEU A 33 -9.07 0.23 -11.64
C LEU A 33 -9.02 -0.22 -13.09
N THR A 34 -9.71 0.52 -13.97
CA THR A 34 -9.69 0.29 -15.42
C THR A 34 -8.85 1.38 -16.08
N ARG A 35 -8.01 0.97 -17.04
CA ARG A 35 -7.15 1.89 -17.78
C ARG A 35 -7.98 2.81 -18.67
N VAL A 36 -7.69 4.10 -18.65
CA VAL A 36 -8.28 5.12 -19.54
C VAL A 36 -7.19 5.72 -20.44
N PRO A 37 -7.43 5.89 -21.75
CA PRO A 37 -6.49 6.56 -22.65
C PRO A 37 -6.11 7.95 -22.15
N GLY A 38 -4.83 8.31 -22.25
CA GLY A 38 -4.30 9.59 -21.75
C GLY A 38 -4.00 9.62 -20.24
N TYR A 39 -4.68 8.81 -19.42
CA TYR A 39 -4.51 8.78 -17.96
C TYR A 39 -3.84 7.51 -17.43
N GLY A 40 -3.84 6.43 -18.20
CA GLY A 40 -3.45 5.12 -17.68
C GLY A 40 -4.43 4.68 -16.58
N PHE A 41 -3.92 4.31 -15.40
CA PHE A 41 -4.74 4.06 -14.22
C PHE A 41 -4.96 5.31 -13.36
N GLY A 42 -4.27 6.41 -13.66
CA GLY A 42 -4.37 7.67 -12.91
C GLY A 42 -3.71 7.67 -11.53
N ILE A 43 -2.66 6.85 -11.33
CA ILE A 43 -1.88 6.81 -10.08
C ILE A 43 -0.38 6.93 -10.38
N ALA A 44 0.35 7.53 -9.45
CA ALA A 44 1.81 7.44 -9.37
C ALA A 44 2.20 6.48 -8.24
N VAL A 45 3.20 5.63 -8.49
CA VAL A 45 3.70 4.63 -7.54
C VAL A 45 5.16 4.92 -7.25
N SER A 46 5.52 4.88 -5.96
CA SER A 46 6.89 5.08 -5.48
C SER A 46 7.24 4.08 -4.38
N GLY A 47 8.49 4.15 -3.88
CA GLY A 47 8.99 3.20 -2.90
C GLY A 47 9.52 1.92 -3.55
N GLY A 48 9.65 0.87 -2.74
CA GLY A 48 10.26 -0.39 -3.13
C GLY A 48 11.55 -0.67 -2.35
N ARG A 49 11.97 -1.93 -2.34
CA ARG A 49 13.16 -2.37 -1.60
C ARG A 49 14.46 -1.74 -2.13
N ASP A 50 14.50 -1.53 -3.44
CA ASP A 50 15.57 -0.91 -4.20
C ASP A 50 15.48 0.62 -4.23
N ASN A 51 14.30 1.18 -3.96
CA ASN A 51 14.05 2.61 -3.87
C ASN A 51 13.26 2.98 -2.60
N PRO A 52 13.83 2.76 -1.40
CA PRO A 52 13.13 3.00 -0.14
C PRO A 52 12.83 4.48 0.08
N HIS A 53 11.83 4.76 0.91
CA HIS A 53 11.47 6.13 1.26
C HIS A 53 12.62 6.84 1.99
N PHE A 54 13.02 8.01 1.51
CA PHE A 54 14.25 8.69 1.95
C PHE A 54 14.26 9.02 3.46
N THR A 55 13.10 9.32 4.02
CA THR A 55 12.95 9.88 5.38
C THR A 55 13.04 8.82 6.49
N ASN A 56 12.62 7.58 6.22
CA ASN A 56 12.54 6.52 7.23
C ASN A 56 13.08 5.16 6.74
N GLY A 57 13.53 5.08 5.48
CA GLY A 57 14.03 3.85 4.86
C GLY A 57 12.94 2.81 4.58
N ASP A 58 11.66 3.18 4.62
CA ASP A 58 10.56 2.23 4.41
C ASP A 58 10.59 1.69 2.97
N PRO A 59 10.75 0.36 2.78
CA PRO A 59 10.75 -0.25 1.46
C PRO A 59 9.33 -0.47 0.89
N ALA A 60 8.28 -0.06 1.60
CA ALA A 60 6.91 -0.19 1.14
C ALA A 60 6.69 0.52 -0.21
N ILE A 61 5.84 -0.10 -1.04
CA ILE A 61 5.34 0.52 -2.28
C ILE A 61 4.15 1.39 -1.89
N ALA A 62 4.20 2.67 -2.24
CA ALA A 62 3.16 3.63 -1.92
C ALA A 62 2.58 4.26 -3.18
N ILE A 63 1.30 4.63 -3.11
CA ILE A 63 0.67 5.50 -4.11
C ILE A 63 0.98 6.93 -3.69
N SER A 64 1.80 7.62 -4.47
CA SER A 64 2.31 8.95 -4.11
C SER A 64 1.49 10.10 -4.69
N ASP A 65 0.73 9.84 -5.75
CA ASP A 65 -0.15 10.82 -6.37
C ASP A 65 -1.32 10.14 -7.08
N VAL A 66 -2.44 10.85 -7.18
CA VAL A 66 -3.67 10.43 -7.87
C VAL A 66 -4.12 11.56 -8.78
N LEU A 67 -4.25 11.26 -10.07
CA LEU A 67 -4.68 12.27 -11.05
C LEU A 67 -6.13 12.70 -10.76
N LYS A 68 -6.36 14.01 -10.68
CA LYS A 68 -7.71 14.60 -10.62
C LYS A 68 -8.50 14.24 -11.87
N ALA A 69 -9.79 13.95 -11.70
CA ALA A 69 -10.67 13.41 -12.74
C ALA A 69 -10.14 12.10 -13.39
N GLY A 70 -9.20 11.42 -12.73
CA GLY A 70 -8.60 10.18 -13.20
C GLY A 70 -9.37 8.93 -12.73
N PRO A 71 -9.05 7.75 -13.28
CA PRO A 71 -9.78 6.50 -12.98
C PRO A 71 -9.75 6.04 -11.51
N ALA A 72 -8.78 6.55 -10.74
CA ALA A 72 -8.51 6.21 -9.35
C ALA A 72 -9.00 7.27 -8.35
N GLU A 73 -9.51 8.42 -8.82
CA GLU A 73 -10.00 9.48 -7.96
C GLU A 73 -11.14 8.98 -7.06
N GLY A 74 -11.04 9.27 -5.75
CA GLY A 74 -12.05 8.88 -4.76
C GLY A 74 -12.09 7.38 -4.40
N LYS A 75 -11.18 6.54 -4.93
CA LYS A 75 -11.21 5.09 -4.69
C LYS A 75 -10.14 4.56 -3.74
N LEU A 76 -9.15 5.36 -3.37
CA LEU A 76 -7.92 4.92 -2.68
C LEU A 76 -7.75 5.53 -1.28
N GLN A 77 -8.85 5.81 -0.59
CA GLN A 77 -8.87 6.47 0.73
C GLN A 77 -8.77 5.49 1.90
#